data_AF-A0A1E4T1Y9-F1
#
_entry.id   AF-A0A1E4T1Y9-F1
#
_cell.length_a   1.000
_cell.length_b   1.000
_cell.length_c   1.000
_cell.angle_alpha   90.00
_cell.angle_beta   90.00
_cell.angle_gamma   90.00
#
_symmetry.space_group_name_H-M   'P 1'
#
loop_
_entity.id
_entity.type
_entity.pdbx_description
1 polymer ?
#
loop_
_entity_poly.entity_id
_entity_poly.type
_entity_poly.pdbx_seq_one_letter_code
_entity_poly.pdbx_strand_id
1 'polypeptide(L)'
;MMSIETRDRLLTLHRTGKYATLTPSQSLKFYNLNGMFIETNESKLTSLQYYALLELQFFLSLMTMHDIEAKVILDKLSDQFDTTSSEKLVVLKSYYLESTSTQNRDNTNEQILAFLEGSQNLSVKKVKTAAATSLTNSGSTSVDPKDLAMIEKRKLSLYRGDNGGKFYIEKLLEYLDDKPLDLECWVELSDEYLSLGELEKAYECLMEVVVGNPFAYNIWSKIGEIEYSMWVKSGGSSKEILRNSIKHHLKALELCETYSRAWCGAFTSLVQLLDSNSSIKEKNNKKKESSLTGEEIVKYQKIHKICHNKLHEIVEKQMTNASDIDKIKYILQKYDS
;
A
#
# COMPACT_ATOMS: atom_id res chain seq x y z
N MET A 1 1.31 15.53 -30.88
CA MET A 1 0.80 14.17 -30.58
C MET A 1 1.41 13.69 -29.26
N MET A 2 1.24 14.44 -28.16
CA MET A 2 1.37 13.84 -26.82
C MET A 2 0.17 12.93 -26.66
N SER A 3 0.44 11.65 -26.47
CA SER A 3 -0.43 10.54 -26.84
C SER A 3 -1.46 10.22 -25.75
N ILE A 4 -2.54 9.56 -26.15
CA ILE A 4 -3.49 8.86 -25.27
C ILE A 4 -2.76 8.07 -24.18
N GLU A 5 -1.61 7.48 -24.51
CA GLU A 5 -0.75 6.77 -23.59
C GLU A 5 -0.20 7.65 -22.43
N THR A 6 0.19 8.90 -22.70
CA THR A 6 0.62 9.83 -21.65
C THR A 6 -0.52 10.13 -20.69
N ARG A 7 -1.72 10.39 -21.21
CA ARG A 7 -2.93 10.60 -20.41
C ARG A 7 -3.19 9.40 -19.51
N ASP A 8 -3.22 8.21 -20.08
CA ASP A 8 -3.57 6.98 -19.37
C ASP A 8 -2.51 6.64 -18.30
N ARG A 9 -1.24 6.93 -18.58
CA ARG A 9 -0.15 6.82 -17.61
C ARG A 9 -0.31 7.77 -16.42
N LEU A 10 -0.63 9.04 -16.65
CA LEU A 10 -0.84 10.03 -15.59
C LEU A 10 -2.08 9.71 -14.75
N LEU A 11 -3.18 9.33 -15.39
CA LEU A 11 -4.41 8.90 -14.70
C LEU A 11 -4.17 7.61 -13.89
N THR A 12 -3.35 6.68 -14.40
CA THR A 12 -2.98 5.48 -13.65
C THR A 12 -2.11 5.83 -12.44
N LEU A 13 -1.15 6.75 -12.59
CA LEU A 13 -0.33 7.25 -11.49
C LEU A 13 -1.20 7.85 -10.37
N HIS A 14 -2.16 8.70 -10.73
CA HIS A 14 -3.14 9.28 -9.81
C HIS A 14 -4.01 8.21 -9.13
N ARG A 15 -4.71 7.38 -9.93
CA ARG A 15 -5.65 6.37 -9.42
C ARG A 15 -5.00 5.36 -8.47
N THR A 16 -3.73 5.01 -8.72
CA THR A 16 -3.01 4.02 -7.89
C THR A 16 -2.31 4.64 -6.67
N GLY A 17 -2.34 5.97 -6.49
CA GLY A 17 -1.63 6.64 -5.41
C GLY A 17 -0.10 6.57 -5.51
N LYS A 18 0.46 5.95 -6.56
CA LYS A 18 1.90 5.69 -6.71
C LYS A 18 2.77 6.95 -6.76
N TYR A 19 2.16 8.13 -6.94
CA TYR A 19 2.88 9.40 -6.85
C TYR A 19 3.49 9.62 -5.45
N ALA A 20 2.86 9.12 -4.38
CA ALA A 20 3.32 9.30 -3.01
C ALA A 20 4.65 8.61 -2.70
N THR A 21 5.03 7.58 -3.46
CA THR A 21 6.26 6.81 -3.27
C THR A 21 7.34 7.12 -4.31
N LEU A 22 7.16 8.19 -5.11
CA LEU A 22 8.14 8.58 -6.12
C LEU A 22 9.40 9.16 -5.46
N THR A 23 10.55 8.88 -6.08
CA THR A 23 11.80 9.56 -5.70
C THR A 23 11.73 11.05 -6.08
N PRO A 24 12.48 11.96 -5.42
CA PRO A 24 12.44 13.39 -5.75
C PRO A 24 12.65 13.70 -7.24
N SER A 25 13.57 12.99 -7.90
CA SER A 25 13.80 13.14 -9.35
C SER A 25 12.61 12.68 -10.18
N GLN A 26 11.93 11.61 -9.79
CA GLN A 26 10.72 11.14 -10.47
C GLN A 26 9.55 12.10 -10.23
N SER A 27 9.37 12.59 -9.00
CA SER A 27 8.34 13.58 -8.66
C SER A 27 8.47 14.83 -9.52
N LEU A 28 9.68 15.39 -9.65
CA LEU A 28 9.94 16.55 -10.52
C LEU A 28 9.67 16.25 -12.00
N LYS A 29 10.01 15.05 -12.48
CA LYS A 29 9.71 14.64 -13.87
C LYS A 29 8.21 14.55 -14.13
N PHE A 30 7.47 13.94 -13.22
CA PHE A 30 6.01 13.82 -13.35
C PHE A 30 5.30 15.14 -13.15
N TYR A 31 5.80 16.01 -12.27
CA TYR A 31 5.34 17.39 -12.09
C TYR A 31 5.37 18.16 -13.42
N ASN A 32 6.55 18.21 -14.05
CA ASN A 32 6.72 18.90 -15.34
C ASN A 32 5.85 18.27 -16.43
N LEU A 33 5.83 16.94 -16.50
CA LEU A 33 5.04 16.21 -17.51
C LEU A 33 3.54 16.48 -17.37
N ASN A 34 3.01 16.41 -16.15
CA ASN A 34 1.58 16.59 -15.89
C ASN A 34 1.14 18.04 -16.13
N GLY A 35 1.93 19.03 -15.65
CA GLY A 35 1.69 20.45 -15.90
C GLY A 35 1.62 20.77 -17.40
N MET A 36 2.66 20.40 -18.16
CA MET A 36 2.69 20.57 -19.62
C MET A 36 1.52 19.85 -20.32
N PHE A 37 1.16 18.67 -19.84
CA PHE A 37 0.08 17.89 -20.42
C PHE A 37 -1.29 18.56 -20.23
N ILE A 38 -1.58 19.08 -19.04
CA ILE A 38 -2.82 19.81 -18.74
C ILE A 38 -2.91 21.06 -19.61
N GLU A 39 -1.87 21.90 -19.64
CA GLU A 39 -1.83 23.13 -20.44
C GLU A 39 -2.09 22.88 -21.93
N THR A 40 -1.54 21.81 -22.48
CA THR A 40 -1.63 21.52 -23.92
C THR A 40 -2.95 20.84 -24.31
N ASN A 41 -3.63 20.16 -23.38
CA ASN A 41 -4.73 19.25 -23.70
C ASN A 41 -6.03 19.51 -22.92
N GLU A 42 -6.15 20.61 -22.18
CA GLU A 42 -7.34 20.94 -21.38
C GLU A 42 -8.65 20.76 -22.14
N SER A 43 -8.75 21.27 -23.38
CA SER A 43 -9.96 21.18 -24.21
C SER A 43 -10.33 19.77 -24.68
N LYS A 44 -9.42 18.80 -24.55
CA LYS A 44 -9.60 17.40 -24.97
C LYS A 44 -9.89 16.47 -23.80
N LEU A 45 -9.80 16.96 -22.57
CA LEU A 45 -10.03 16.17 -21.37
C LEU A 45 -11.50 16.21 -20.99
N THR A 46 -12.05 15.07 -20.58
CA THR A 46 -13.33 15.07 -19.87
C THR A 46 -13.15 15.76 -18.52
N SER A 47 -14.23 16.32 -17.96
CA SER A 47 -14.18 16.99 -16.65
C SER A 47 -13.58 16.09 -15.56
N LEU A 48 -13.94 14.81 -15.53
CA LEU A 48 -13.41 13.85 -14.57
C LEU A 48 -11.89 13.68 -14.72
N GLN A 49 -11.39 13.51 -15.95
CA GLN A 49 -9.97 13.37 -16.21
C GLN A 49 -9.22 14.65 -15.84
N TYR A 50 -9.78 15.80 -16.18
CA TYR A 50 -9.19 17.09 -15.89
C TYR A 50 -9.00 17.31 -14.39
N TYR A 51 -10.04 17.11 -13.58
CA TYR A 51 -9.93 17.29 -12.13
C TYR A 51 -9.06 16.22 -11.45
N ALA A 52 -9.01 14.99 -11.97
CA ALA A 52 -8.06 13.98 -11.50
C ALA A 52 -6.60 14.41 -11.75
N LEU A 53 -6.30 14.98 -12.92
CA LEU A 53 -4.96 15.48 -13.23
C LEU A 53 -4.61 16.76 -12.47
N LEU A 54 -5.59 17.62 -12.17
CA LEU A 54 -5.39 18.76 -11.26
C LEU A 54 -5.10 18.30 -9.83
N GLU A 55 -5.81 17.30 -9.32
CA GLU A 55 -5.52 16.70 -8.01
C GLU A 55 -4.11 16.08 -7.99
N LEU A 56 -3.72 15.37 -9.05
CA LEU A 56 -2.36 14.87 -9.20
C LEU A 56 -1.34 16.01 -9.20
N GLN A 57 -1.60 17.10 -9.94
CA GLN A 57 -0.73 18.27 -10.00
C GLN A 57 -0.58 18.89 -8.61
N PHE A 58 -1.68 19.02 -7.85
CA PHE A 58 -1.65 19.53 -6.48
C PHE A 58 -0.66 18.76 -5.60
N PHE A 59 -0.75 17.42 -5.58
CA PHE A 59 0.18 16.61 -4.80
C PHE A 59 1.62 16.73 -5.29
N LEU A 60 1.85 16.73 -6.61
CA LEU A 60 3.17 16.89 -7.19
C LEU A 60 3.78 18.26 -6.89
N SER A 61 2.99 19.33 -6.93
CA SER A 61 3.41 20.69 -6.57
C SER A 61 3.85 20.75 -5.10
N LEU A 62 3.07 20.16 -4.18
CA LEU A 62 3.48 20.06 -2.77
C LEU A 62 4.79 19.27 -2.59
N MET A 63 4.91 18.09 -3.22
CA MET A 63 6.12 17.26 -3.13
C MET A 63 7.36 17.91 -3.76
N THR A 64 7.18 18.88 -4.65
CA THR A 64 8.26 19.58 -5.37
C THR A 64 8.45 21.03 -4.90
N MET A 65 7.85 21.42 -3.79
CA MET A 65 7.97 22.75 -3.16
C MET A 65 7.40 23.92 -4.00
N HIS A 66 6.37 23.66 -4.79
CA HIS A 66 5.60 24.67 -5.53
C HIS A 66 4.28 24.98 -4.81
N ASP A 67 4.37 25.47 -3.57
CA ASP A 67 3.24 25.75 -2.68
C ASP A 67 2.26 26.80 -3.24
N ILE A 68 2.76 27.83 -3.93
CA ILE A 68 1.93 28.85 -4.58
C ILE A 68 1.02 28.22 -5.65
N GLU A 69 1.57 27.34 -6.48
CA GLU A 69 0.78 26.65 -7.51
C GLU A 69 -0.22 25.67 -6.88
N ALA A 70 0.20 24.92 -5.85
CA ALA A 70 -0.70 24.05 -5.11
C ALA A 70 -1.89 24.84 -4.54
N LYS A 71 -1.66 26.06 -4.04
CA LYS A 71 -2.73 26.95 -3.57
C LYS A 71 -3.67 27.39 -4.71
N VAL A 72 -3.13 27.77 -5.86
CA VAL A 72 -3.93 28.15 -7.04
C VAL A 72 -4.83 26.98 -7.49
N ILE A 73 -4.29 25.76 -7.51
CA ILE A 73 -5.08 24.56 -7.86
C ILE A 73 -6.18 24.31 -6.81
N LEU A 74 -5.85 24.45 -5.53
CA LEU A 74 -6.81 24.27 -4.44
C LEU A 74 -7.95 25.30 -4.48
N ASP A 75 -7.65 26.54 -4.85
CA ASP A 75 -8.66 27.59 -5.05
C ASP A 75 -9.54 27.28 -6.24
N LYS A 76 -8.94 26.88 -7.37
CA LYS A 76 -9.68 26.43 -8.56
C LYS A 76 -10.63 25.27 -8.27
N LEU A 77 -10.20 24.31 -7.45
CA LEU A 77 -11.05 23.20 -7.02
C LEU A 77 -12.15 23.67 -6.05
N SER A 78 -11.85 24.62 -5.17
CA SER A 78 -12.82 25.20 -4.22
C SER A 78 -13.89 26.07 -4.91
N ASP A 79 -13.56 26.70 -6.03
CA ASP A 79 -14.52 27.47 -6.84
C ASP A 79 -15.52 26.54 -7.55
N GLN A 80 -15.10 25.32 -7.90
CA GLN A 80 -15.91 24.36 -8.64
C GLN A 80 -16.73 23.45 -7.73
N PHE A 81 -16.19 23.09 -6.55
CA PHE A 81 -16.84 22.16 -5.64
C PHE A 81 -17.04 22.78 -4.26
N ASP A 82 -18.19 22.49 -3.67
CA ASP A 82 -18.53 22.97 -2.35
C ASP A 82 -17.65 22.33 -1.26
N THR A 83 -16.83 23.17 -0.64
CA THR A 83 -15.88 22.80 0.41
C THR A 83 -16.54 22.28 1.69
N THR A 84 -17.84 22.54 1.89
CA THR A 84 -18.60 22.03 3.04
C THR A 84 -19.21 20.65 2.81
N SER A 85 -19.22 20.18 1.56
CA SER A 85 -19.82 18.90 1.17
C SER A 85 -18.79 17.90 0.64
N SER A 86 -17.60 18.36 0.22
CA SER A 86 -16.56 17.51 -0.35
C SER A 86 -15.49 17.15 0.67
N GLU A 87 -15.51 15.90 1.18
CA GLU A 87 -14.45 15.37 2.03
C GLU A 87 -13.07 15.48 1.39
N LYS A 88 -12.99 15.23 0.08
CA LYS A 88 -11.75 15.32 -0.68
C LYS A 88 -11.15 16.72 -0.62
N LEU A 89 -11.95 17.78 -0.80
CA LEU A 89 -11.42 19.15 -0.68
C LEU A 89 -10.96 19.48 0.74
N VAL A 90 -11.67 19.01 1.76
CA VAL A 90 -11.26 19.18 3.15
C VAL A 90 -9.89 18.51 3.38
N VAL A 91 -9.70 17.29 2.88
CA VAL A 91 -8.42 16.58 2.96
C VAL A 91 -7.31 17.29 2.18
N LEU A 92 -7.56 17.77 0.95
CA LEU A 92 -6.55 18.54 0.19
C LEU A 92 -6.13 19.82 0.93
N LYS A 93 -7.10 20.56 1.51
CA LYS A 93 -6.80 21.72 2.37
C LYS A 93 -5.91 21.34 3.55
N SER A 94 -6.17 20.20 4.18
CA SER A 94 -5.35 19.72 5.30
C SER A 94 -3.92 19.37 4.89
N TYR A 95 -3.69 18.84 3.68
CA TYR A 95 -2.35 18.59 3.16
C TYR A 95 -1.59 19.87 2.84
N TYR A 96 -2.29 20.85 2.28
CA TYR A 96 -1.71 22.18 2.06
C TYR A 96 -1.28 22.81 3.39
N LEU A 97 -2.16 22.84 4.38
CA LEU A 97 -1.85 23.38 5.72
C LEU A 97 -0.65 22.68 6.37
N GLU A 98 -0.58 21.34 6.28
CA GLU A 98 0.56 20.57 6.80
C GLU A 98 1.87 20.97 6.11
N SER A 99 1.84 21.05 4.77
CA SER A 99 3.04 21.26 3.96
C SER A 99 3.57 22.70 4.05
N THR A 100 2.71 23.68 4.34
CA THR A 100 3.09 25.10 4.43
C THR A 100 3.22 25.61 5.86
N SER A 101 3.01 24.75 6.87
CA SER A 101 3.12 25.16 8.26
C SER A 101 4.55 25.56 8.61
N THR A 102 4.67 26.66 9.36
CA THR A 102 5.95 27.13 9.92
C THR A 102 6.13 26.71 11.38
N GLN A 103 5.11 26.07 11.98
CA GLN A 103 5.13 25.62 13.35
C GLN A 103 5.83 24.26 13.48
N ASN A 104 6.11 23.85 14.72
CA ASN A 104 6.52 22.47 14.96
C ASN A 104 5.38 21.50 14.55
N ARG A 105 5.76 20.24 14.37
CA ARG A 105 4.85 19.21 13.89
C ARG A 105 3.65 18.99 14.79
N ASP A 106 3.85 18.93 16.11
CA ASP A 106 2.78 18.63 17.07
C ASP A 106 1.70 19.71 17.04
N ASN A 107 2.11 20.98 17.06
CA ASN A 107 1.19 22.12 16.96
C ASN A 107 0.49 22.16 15.60
N THR A 108 1.21 21.84 14.52
CA THR A 108 0.64 21.75 13.16
C THR A 108 -0.43 20.67 13.11
N ASN A 109 -0.15 19.49 13.67
CA ASN A 109 -1.08 18.37 13.70
C ASN A 109 -2.32 18.70 14.54
N GLU A 110 -2.16 19.35 15.69
CA GLU A 110 -3.28 19.82 16.52
C GLU A 110 -4.17 20.80 15.76
N GLN A 111 -3.58 21.78 15.07
CA GLN A 111 -4.32 22.76 14.26
C GLN A 111 -5.11 22.07 13.14
N ILE A 112 -4.49 21.11 12.46
CA ILE A 112 -5.13 20.40 11.35
C ILE A 112 -6.23 19.47 11.88
N LEU A 113 -6.03 18.78 13.00
CA LEU A 113 -7.06 17.97 13.66
C LEU A 113 -8.28 18.83 13.98
N ALA A 114 -8.09 20.00 14.59
CA ALA A 114 -9.18 20.94 14.87
C ALA A 114 -9.92 21.39 13.60
N PHE A 115 -9.18 21.65 12.51
CA PHE A 115 -9.77 22.00 11.21
C PHE A 115 -10.61 20.85 10.62
N LEU A 116 -10.11 19.61 10.68
CA LEU A 116 -10.81 18.43 10.19
C LEU A 116 -12.08 18.15 10.99
N GLU A 117 -12.01 18.22 12.32
CA GLU A 117 -13.16 18.07 13.22
C GLU A 117 -14.21 19.17 13.00
N GLY A 118 -13.78 20.42 12.83
CA GLY A 118 -14.68 21.52 12.49
C GLY A 118 -15.44 21.25 11.18
N SER A 119 -14.71 20.82 10.14
CA SER A 119 -15.26 20.53 8.82
C SER A 119 -16.24 19.35 8.81
N GLN A 120 -15.92 18.29 9.57
CA GLN A 120 -16.80 17.14 9.79
C GLN A 120 -18.11 17.56 10.48
N ASN A 121 -18.02 18.35 11.55
CA ASN A 121 -19.19 18.86 12.26
C ASN A 121 -20.09 19.74 11.38
N LEU A 122 -19.50 20.58 10.52
CA LEU A 122 -20.21 21.39 9.53
C LEU A 122 -20.96 20.52 8.52
N SER A 123 -20.31 19.49 7.99
CA SER A 123 -20.89 18.55 7.03
C SER A 123 -22.12 17.85 7.62
N VAL A 124 -22.00 17.33 8.84
CA VAL A 124 -23.09 16.64 9.55
C VAL A 124 -24.25 17.58 9.86
N LYS A 125 -23.98 18.82 10.29
CA LYS A 125 -25.03 19.83 10.53
C LYS A 125 -25.84 20.12 9.26
N LYS A 126 -25.16 20.26 8.12
CA LYS A 126 -25.82 20.56 6.85
C LYS A 126 -26.75 19.44 6.39
N VAL A 127 -26.32 18.18 6.54
CA VAL A 127 -27.15 17.00 6.24
C VAL A 127 -28.40 16.98 7.12
N LYS A 128 -28.25 17.24 8.43
CA LYS A 128 -29.39 17.30 9.37
C LYS A 128 -30.38 18.40 8.99
N THR A 129 -29.90 19.59 8.61
CA THR A 129 -30.77 20.69 8.15
C THR A 129 -31.50 20.34 6.85
N ALA A 130 -30.82 19.71 5.89
CA ALA A 130 -31.43 19.28 4.63
C ALA A 130 -32.51 18.20 4.84
N ALA A 131 -32.26 17.25 5.75
CA ALA A 131 -33.23 16.23 6.14
C ALA A 131 -34.46 16.85 6.82
N ALA A 132 -34.27 17.81 7.72
CA ALA A 132 -35.37 18.52 8.39
C ALA A 132 -36.25 19.34 7.43
N THR A 133 -35.74 19.70 6.25
CA THR A 133 -36.47 20.50 5.24
C THR A 133 -37.20 19.62 4.21
N SER A 134 -36.94 18.31 4.17
CA SER A 134 -37.57 17.40 3.20
C SER A 134 -38.91 16.86 3.73
N LEU A 135 -39.99 17.04 2.97
CA LEU A 135 -41.39 16.70 3.31
C LEU A 135 -41.67 15.19 3.52
N THR A 136 -40.69 14.31 3.26
CA THR A 136 -40.81 12.87 3.42
C THR A 136 -40.11 12.43 4.70
N ASN A 137 -40.86 12.24 5.79
CA ASN A 137 -40.40 11.69 7.07
C ASN A 137 -39.97 10.20 7.01
N SER A 138 -39.45 9.73 5.87
CA SER A 138 -39.08 8.34 5.63
C SER A 138 -37.63 8.24 5.20
N GLY A 139 -36.72 8.33 6.18
CA GLY A 139 -35.31 8.07 5.98
C GLY A 139 -34.49 8.62 7.14
N SER A 140 -33.82 7.74 7.88
CA SER A 140 -32.80 8.10 8.85
C SER A 140 -31.58 8.66 8.12
N THR A 141 -31.64 9.91 7.65
CA THR A 141 -30.55 10.60 6.95
C THR A 141 -29.53 11.18 7.96
N SER A 142 -29.16 10.42 8.99
CA SER A 142 -28.06 10.80 9.86
C SER A 142 -26.77 10.32 9.21
N VAL A 143 -26.05 11.22 8.53
CA VAL A 143 -24.63 10.98 8.25
C VAL A 143 -23.93 11.02 9.60
N ASP A 144 -23.42 9.87 10.06
CA ASP A 144 -22.55 9.83 11.22
C ASP A 144 -21.23 10.54 10.84
N PRO A 145 -20.68 11.43 11.67
CA PRO A 145 -19.30 11.90 11.51
C PRO A 145 -18.33 10.78 11.05
N LYS A 146 -18.45 9.58 11.64
CA LYS A 146 -17.61 8.41 11.33
C LYS A 146 -17.79 7.88 9.91
N ASP A 147 -18.83 8.27 9.18
CA ASP A 147 -19.03 7.87 7.78
C ASP A 147 -18.18 8.68 6.80
N LEU A 148 -17.55 9.78 7.26
CA LEU A 148 -16.62 10.59 6.47
C LEU A 148 -15.22 9.95 6.45
N ALA A 149 -15.10 8.83 5.73
CA ALA A 149 -13.91 7.98 5.74
C ALA A 149 -12.62 8.69 5.31
N MET A 150 -12.67 9.65 4.36
CA MET A 150 -11.44 10.34 3.93
C MET A 150 -10.91 11.25 5.03
N ILE A 151 -11.82 11.92 5.76
CA ILE A 151 -11.46 12.80 6.87
C ILE A 151 -10.92 11.97 8.05
N GLU A 152 -11.57 10.86 8.40
CA GLU A 152 -11.10 10.01 9.50
C GLU A 152 -9.73 9.40 9.22
N LYS A 153 -9.49 8.88 8.02
CA LYS A 153 -8.16 8.36 7.63
C LYS A 153 -7.11 9.47 7.63
N ARG A 154 -7.49 10.69 7.25
CA ARG A 154 -6.57 11.83 7.32
C ARG A 154 -6.23 12.19 8.77
N LYS A 155 -7.21 12.24 9.68
CA LYS A 155 -6.96 12.43 11.12
C LYS A 155 -6.04 11.35 11.66
N LEU A 156 -6.30 10.09 11.30
CA LEU A 156 -5.49 8.95 11.70
C LEU A 156 -4.03 9.12 11.30
N SER A 157 -3.77 9.53 10.05
CA SER A 157 -2.41 9.77 9.55
C SER A 157 -1.61 10.82 10.33
N LEU A 158 -2.27 11.78 10.99
CA LEU A 158 -1.62 12.82 11.79
C LEU A 158 -1.07 12.28 13.12
N TYR A 159 -1.54 11.13 13.59
CA TYR A 159 -1.01 10.48 14.79
C TYR A 159 0.27 9.68 14.53
N ARG A 160 0.65 9.47 13.26
CA ARG A 160 1.83 8.70 12.88
C ARG A 160 3.12 9.47 13.21
N GLY A 161 3.70 9.31 14.38
CA GLY A 161 4.99 9.94 14.75
C GLY A 161 6.21 9.39 13.99
N ASP A 162 7.38 10.03 14.13
CA ASP A 162 8.60 9.69 13.36
C ASP A 162 9.22 8.31 13.66
N ASN A 163 8.74 7.61 14.69
CA ASN A 163 9.34 6.36 15.16
C ASN A 163 8.33 5.19 15.31
N GLY A 164 7.24 5.17 14.53
CA GLY A 164 6.29 4.04 14.57
C GLY A 164 5.74 3.79 15.97
N GLY A 165 5.13 4.84 16.54
CA GLY A 165 4.77 4.88 17.96
C GLY A 165 3.64 3.91 18.29
N LYS A 166 3.75 3.22 19.43
CA LYS A 166 2.64 2.42 20.01
C LYS A 166 1.31 3.18 20.04
N PHE A 167 1.37 4.49 20.23
CA PHE A 167 0.20 5.37 20.16
C PHE A 167 -0.50 5.36 18.79
N TYR A 168 0.25 5.32 17.69
CA TYR A 168 -0.36 5.24 16.36
C TYR A 168 -1.03 3.88 16.13
N ILE A 169 -0.40 2.80 16.60
CA ILE A 169 -1.02 1.46 16.62
C ILE A 169 -2.32 1.45 17.43
N GLU A 170 -2.34 2.07 18.61
CA GLU A 170 -3.56 2.22 19.42
C GLU A 170 -4.66 2.96 18.64
N LYS A 171 -4.31 4.05 17.93
CA LYS A 171 -5.27 4.79 17.10
C LYS A 171 -5.76 4.01 15.87
N LEU A 172 -4.89 3.21 15.25
CA LEU A 172 -5.27 2.31 14.15
C LEU A 172 -6.24 1.24 14.62
N LEU A 173 -6.02 0.66 15.80
CA LEU A 173 -6.90 -0.34 16.41
C LEU A 173 -8.27 0.27 16.77
N GLU A 174 -8.28 1.43 17.44
CA GLU A 174 -9.53 2.17 17.74
C GLU A 174 -10.34 2.44 16.45
N TYR A 175 -9.67 2.83 15.36
CA TYR A 175 -10.32 3.06 14.08
C TYR A 175 -10.85 1.75 13.45
N LEU A 176 -10.07 0.67 13.49
CA LEU A 176 -10.47 -0.63 12.92
C LEU A 176 -11.59 -1.31 13.71
N ASP A 177 -11.72 -1.05 15.01
CA ASP A 177 -12.86 -1.49 15.81
C ASP A 177 -14.19 -0.91 15.26
N ASP A 178 -14.16 0.34 14.77
CA ASP A 178 -15.30 0.98 14.12
C ASP A 178 -15.43 0.62 12.63
N LYS A 179 -14.30 0.41 11.93
CA LYS A 179 -14.22 0.23 10.47
C LYS A 179 -13.42 -1.03 10.08
N PRO A 180 -13.90 -2.24 10.44
CA PRO A 180 -13.13 -3.48 10.26
C PRO A 180 -12.92 -3.89 8.80
N LEU A 181 -13.68 -3.31 7.86
CA LEU A 181 -13.56 -3.58 6.42
C LEU A 181 -12.58 -2.64 5.69
N ASP A 182 -11.92 -1.71 6.38
CA ASP A 182 -10.90 -0.86 5.78
C ASP A 182 -9.58 -1.62 5.61
N LEU A 183 -9.47 -2.35 4.49
CA LEU A 183 -8.31 -3.21 4.20
C LEU A 183 -7.00 -2.41 4.07
N GLU A 184 -7.05 -1.15 3.67
CA GLU A 184 -5.85 -0.29 3.60
C GLU A 184 -5.32 -0.01 5.01
N CYS A 185 -6.21 0.23 5.97
CA CYS A 185 -5.84 0.44 7.36
C CYS A 185 -5.25 -0.83 8.01
N TRP A 186 -5.74 -2.03 7.63
CA TRP A 186 -5.11 -3.29 8.03
C TRP A 186 -3.69 -3.46 7.47
N VAL A 187 -3.45 -3.02 6.22
CA VAL A 187 -2.10 -3.03 5.64
C VAL A 187 -1.18 -2.05 6.39
N GLU A 188 -1.65 -0.84 6.69
CA GLU A 188 -0.90 0.16 7.46
C GLU A 188 -0.55 -0.37 8.86
N LEU A 189 -1.51 -0.97 9.57
CA LEU A 189 -1.27 -1.59 10.88
C LEU A 189 -0.25 -2.72 10.81
N SER A 190 -0.28 -3.53 9.75
CA SER A 190 0.74 -4.56 9.50
C SER A 190 2.13 -3.94 9.35
N ASP A 191 2.27 -2.84 8.59
CA ASP A 191 3.55 -2.14 8.41
C ASP A 191 4.08 -1.54 9.71
N GLU A 192 3.21 -0.99 10.55
CA GLU A 192 3.59 -0.50 11.88
C GLU A 192 4.06 -1.66 12.79
N TYR A 193 3.39 -2.81 12.79
CA TYR A 193 3.87 -3.99 13.53
C TYR A 193 5.20 -4.54 13.01
N LEU A 194 5.40 -4.55 11.68
CA LEU A 194 6.68 -4.95 11.08
C LEU A 194 7.81 -4.02 11.50
N SER A 195 7.56 -2.70 11.59
CA SER A 195 8.54 -1.72 12.05
C SER A 195 9.04 -2.00 13.48
N LEU A 196 8.19 -2.62 14.31
CA LEU A 196 8.50 -3.03 15.68
C LEU A 196 9.05 -4.46 15.79
N GLY A 197 9.11 -5.22 14.69
CA GLY A 197 9.54 -6.63 14.68
C GLY A 197 8.50 -7.63 15.21
N GLU A 198 7.24 -7.18 15.35
CA GLU A 198 6.08 -7.96 15.79
C GLU A 198 5.48 -8.73 14.60
N LEU A 199 6.24 -9.71 14.08
CA LEU A 199 5.92 -10.44 12.85
C LEU A 199 4.57 -11.16 12.90
N GLU A 200 4.23 -11.75 14.04
CA GLU A 200 2.99 -12.49 14.26
C GLU A 200 1.76 -11.58 14.09
N LYS A 201 1.78 -10.39 14.69
CA LYS A 201 0.68 -9.43 14.59
C LYS A 201 0.58 -8.84 13.18
N ALA A 202 1.73 -8.57 12.56
CA ALA A 202 1.77 -8.14 11.17
C ALA A 202 1.16 -9.19 10.23
N TYR A 203 1.44 -10.47 10.45
CA TYR A 203 0.83 -11.59 9.73
C TYR A 203 -0.69 -11.62 9.90
N GLU A 204 -1.18 -11.56 11.14
CA GLU A 204 -2.63 -11.55 11.44
C GLU A 204 -3.35 -10.40 10.73
N CYS A 205 -2.76 -9.20 10.72
CA CYS A 205 -3.31 -8.06 9.99
C CYS A 205 -3.42 -8.33 8.48
N LEU A 206 -2.41 -8.93 7.85
CA LEU A 206 -2.48 -9.25 6.42
C LEU A 206 -3.42 -10.42 6.11
N MET A 207 -3.66 -11.31 7.07
CA MET A 207 -4.67 -12.35 6.93
C MET A 207 -6.07 -11.74 6.78
N GLU A 208 -6.41 -10.73 7.56
CA GLU A 208 -7.67 -9.97 7.39
C GLU A 208 -7.77 -9.33 6.00
N VAL A 209 -6.66 -8.81 5.47
CA VAL A 209 -6.61 -8.22 4.12
C VAL A 209 -6.92 -9.25 3.04
N VAL A 210 -6.37 -10.47 3.11
CA VAL A 210 -6.64 -11.50 2.10
C VAL A 210 -7.99 -12.19 2.29
N VAL A 211 -8.56 -12.14 3.50
CA VAL A 211 -9.97 -12.51 3.72
C VAL A 211 -10.89 -11.52 2.99
N GLY A 212 -10.64 -10.22 3.11
CA GLY A 212 -11.42 -9.18 2.41
C GLY A 212 -11.14 -9.08 0.91
N ASN A 213 -9.90 -9.34 0.47
CA ASN A 213 -9.48 -9.29 -0.92
C ASN A 213 -8.55 -10.48 -1.28
N PRO A 214 -9.12 -11.65 -1.62
CA PRO A 214 -8.35 -12.86 -1.88
C PRO A 214 -7.50 -12.79 -3.17
N PHE A 215 -7.70 -11.78 -4.01
CA PHE A 215 -6.97 -11.59 -5.27
C PHE A 215 -5.75 -10.65 -5.12
N ALA A 216 -5.46 -10.17 -3.91
CA ALA A 216 -4.32 -9.30 -3.63
C ALA A 216 -2.98 -10.07 -3.66
N TYR A 217 -2.48 -10.38 -4.86
CA TYR A 217 -1.25 -11.16 -5.08
C TYR A 217 -0.02 -10.58 -4.35
N ASN A 218 0.07 -9.25 -4.27
CA ASN A 218 1.14 -8.56 -3.57
C ASN A 218 1.10 -8.81 -2.05
N ILE A 219 -0.10 -8.91 -1.47
CA ILE A 219 -0.29 -9.20 -0.05
C ILE A 219 0.00 -10.67 0.24
N TRP A 220 -0.43 -11.60 -0.62
CA TRP A 220 -0.02 -13.01 -0.51
C TRP A 220 1.50 -13.20 -0.49
N SER A 221 2.22 -12.49 -1.35
CA SER A 221 3.69 -12.52 -1.33
C SER A 221 4.25 -11.90 -0.04
N LYS A 222 3.68 -10.79 0.45
CA LYS A 222 4.10 -10.14 1.69
C LYS A 222 3.91 -11.07 2.90
N ILE A 223 2.79 -11.80 2.96
CA ILE A 223 2.56 -12.87 3.97
C ILE A 223 3.67 -13.92 3.90
N GLY A 224 4.02 -14.39 2.70
CA GLY A 224 5.12 -15.35 2.52
C GLY A 224 6.47 -14.82 3.01
N GLU A 225 6.75 -13.53 2.82
CA GLU A 225 7.96 -12.86 3.33
C GLU A 225 7.98 -12.77 4.86
N ILE A 226 6.84 -12.47 5.49
CA ILE A 226 6.70 -12.43 6.95
C ILE A 226 6.93 -13.82 7.54
N GLU A 227 6.31 -14.85 6.97
CA GLU A 227 6.51 -16.24 7.42
C GLU A 227 7.97 -16.67 7.27
N TYR A 228 8.62 -16.34 6.15
CA TYR A 228 10.05 -16.59 5.99
C TYR A 228 10.87 -15.87 7.08
N SER A 229 10.51 -14.63 7.41
CA SER A 229 11.16 -13.85 8.47
C SER A 229 10.94 -14.48 9.85
N MET A 230 9.74 -15.00 10.14
CA MET A 230 9.43 -15.76 11.36
C MET A 230 10.27 -17.04 11.44
N TRP A 231 10.45 -17.75 10.31
CA TRP A 231 11.32 -18.91 10.23
C TRP A 231 12.76 -18.55 10.59
N VAL A 232 13.31 -17.47 10.01
CA VAL A 232 14.66 -16.97 10.36
C VAL A 232 14.75 -16.62 11.85
N LYS A 233 13.79 -15.87 12.39
CA LYS A 233 13.71 -15.48 13.82
C LYS A 233 13.66 -16.69 14.74
N SER A 234 13.03 -17.80 14.31
CA SER A 234 12.96 -19.07 15.05
C SER A 234 14.22 -19.95 14.97
N GLY A 235 15.32 -19.42 14.40
CA GLY A 235 16.56 -20.17 14.20
C GLY A 235 16.47 -21.26 13.12
N GLY A 236 15.54 -21.12 12.18
CA GLY A 236 15.39 -22.03 11.05
C GLY A 236 14.79 -23.40 11.38
N SER A 237 14.16 -23.55 12.55
CA SER A 237 13.76 -24.85 13.09
C SER A 237 12.45 -25.40 12.52
N SER A 238 11.52 -24.53 12.12
CA SER A 238 10.16 -24.93 11.72
C SER A 238 9.99 -25.07 10.21
N LYS A 239 9.97 -26.31 9.71
CA LYS A 239 9.68 -26.60 8.30
C LYS A 239 8.26 -26.23 7.89
N GLU A 240 7.31 -26.23 8.81
CA GLU A 240 5.93 -25.87 8.48
C GLU A 240 5.78 -24.39 8.13
N ILE A 241 6.47 -23.50 8.87
CA ILE A 241 6.50 -22.07 8.54
C ILE A 241 7.05 -21.86 7.12
N LEU A 242 8.13 -22.59 6.77
CA LEU A 242 8.74 -22.51 5.45
C LEU A 242 7.82 -23.09 4.35
N ARG A 243 7.10 -24.17 4.65
CA ARG A 243 6.07 -24.72 3.75
C ARG A 243 4.96 -23.70 3.50
N ASN A 244 4.53 -22.96 4.52
CA ASN A 244 3.51 -21.93 4.39
C ASN A 244 4.01 -20.74 3.56
N SER A 245 5.24 -20.29 3.80
CA SER A 245 5.86 -19.23 3.00
C SER A 245 5.85 -19.58 1.51
N ILE A 246 6.25 -20.82 1.17
CA ILE A 246 6.20 -21.32 -0.20
C ILE A 246 4.76 -21.33 -0.73
N LYS A 247 3.79 -21.84 0.03
CA LYS A 247 2.38 -21.88 -0.39
C LYS A 247 1.86 -20.47 -0.72
N HIS A 248 2.13 -19.47 0.13
CA HIS A 248 1.64 -18.11 -0.08
C HIS A 248 2.33 -17.39 -1.25
N HIS A 249 3.62 -17.62 -1.46
CA HIS A 249 4.29 -17.15 -2.68
C HIS A 249 3.72 -17.81 -3.94
N LEU A 250 3.49 -19.13 -3.92
CA LEU A 250 2.86 -19.81 -5.04
C LEU A 250 1.43 -19.31 -5.28
N LYS A 251 0.68 -18.95 -4.24
CA LYS A 251 -0.64 -18.33 -4.38
C LYS A 251 -0.54 -16.96 -5.06
N ALA A 252 0.44 -16.14 -4.70
CA ALA A 252 0.71 -14.89 -5.38
C ALA A 252 1.02 -15.09 -6.88
N LEU A 253 1.76 -16.14 -7.22
CA LEU A 253 2.11 -16.49 -8.61
C LEU A 253 0.94 -17.05 -9.41
N GLU A 254 0.03 -17.79 -8.76
CA GLU A 254 -1.22 -18.23 -9.37
C GLU A 254 -2.07 -17.02 -9.82
N LEU A 255 -2.06 -15.94 -9.02
CA LEU A 255 -2.80 -14.71 -9.30
C LEU A 255 -2.06 -13.78 -10.27
N CYS A 256 -0.73 -13.76 -10.23
CA CYS A 256 0.11 -12.88 -11.04
C CYS A 256 1.48 -13.52 -11.34
N GLU A 257 1.56 -14.23 -12.47
CA GLU A 257 2.80 -14.92 -12.90
C GLU A 257 3.95 -13.93 -13.16
N THR A 258 3.66 -12.69 -13.53
CA THR A 258 4.70 -11.68 -13.79
C THR A 258 5.31 -11.09 -12.52
N TYR A 259 4.86 -11.50 -11.34
CA TYR A 259 5.30 -10.91 -10.08
C TYR A 259 6.64 -11.49 -9.61
N SER A 260 7.74 -10.86 -10.03
CA SER A 260 9.12 -11.29 -9.75
C SER A 260 9.42 -11.48 -8.26
N ARG A 261 8.84 -10.65 -7.39
CA ARG A 261 9.06 -10.73 -5.93
C ARG A 261 8.58 -12.07 -5.36
N ALA A 262 7.44 -12.59 -5.82
CA ALA A 262 6.93 -13.88 -5.38
C ALA A 262 7.77 -15.05 -5.93
N TRP A 263 8.30 -14.95 -7.16
CA TRP A 263 9.28 -15.92 -7.68
C TRP A 263 10.53 -15.99 -6.82
N CYS A 264 11.06 -14.83 -6.42
CA CYS A 264 12.21 -14.75 -5.53
C CYS A 264 11.93 -15.41 -4.18
N GLY A 265 10.83 -15.03 -3.52
CA GLY A 265 10.46 -15.58 -2.22
C GLY A 265 10.17 -17.08 -2.23
N ALA A 266 9.52 -17.59 -3.29
CA ALA A 266 9.33 -19.01 -3.49
C ALA A 266 10.67 -19.73 -3.66
N PHE A 267 11.57 -19.21 -4.51
CA PHE A 267 12.89 -19.79 -4.75
C PHE A 267 13.73 -19.85 -3.47
N THR A 268 13.88 -18.73 -2.75
CA THR A 268 14.69 -18.68 -1.53
C THR A 268 14.15 -19.62 -0.46
N SER A 269 12.83 -19.68 -0.30
CA SER A 269 12.19 -20.57 0.67
C SER A 269 12.35 -22.05 0.30
N LEU A 270 12.29 -22.38 -0.99
CA LEU A 270 12.53 -23.74 -1.48
C LEU A 270 13.96 -24.21 -1.26
N VAL A 271 14.96 -23.35 -1.50
CA VAL A 271 16.36 -23.67 -1.21
C VAL A 271 16.53 -24.04 0.26
N GLN A 272 16.08 -23.17 1.17
CA GLN A 272 16.18 -23.42 2.61
C GLN A 272 15.46 -24.70 3.04
N LEU A 273 14.31 -25.01 2.42
CA LEU A 273 13.54 -26.20 2.74
C LEU A 273 14.28 -27.47 2.31
N LEU A 274 14.87 -27.46 1.12
CA LEU A 274 15.60 -28.61 0.58
C LEU A 274 16.91 -28.85 1.35
N ASP A 275 17.65 -27.79 1.70
CA ASP A 275 18.89 -27.87 2.50
C ASP A 275 18.64 -28.36 3.94
N SER A 276 17.53 -27.93 4.54
CA SER A 276 17.10 -28.41 5.86
C SER A 276 16.67 -29.88 5.86
N ASN A 277 16.53 -30.52 4.69
CA ASN A 277 16.26 -31.96 4.57
C ASN A 277 17.52 -32.78 4.27
N SER A 278 18.50 -32.25 3.55
CA SER A 278 19.77 -32.95 3.28
C SER A 278 20.59 -33.12 4.56
N SER A 279 20.69 -32.08 5.38
CA SER A 279 21.40 -32.05 6.66
C SER A 279 20.85 -33.00 7.73
N ILE A 280 19.57 -33.39 7.66
CA ILE A 280 18.95 -34.34 8.60
C ILE A 280 19.32 -35.80 8.28
N LYS A 281 19.65 -36.13 7.02
CA LYS A 281 20.08 -37.49 6.65
C LYS A 281 21.40 -37.90 7.33
N GLU A 282 22.19 -36.96 7.83
CA GLU A 282 23.47 -37.21 8.50
C GLU A 282 23.38 -37.32 10.04
N LYS A 283 22.26 -36.91 10.66
CA LYS A 283 22.09 -36.90 12.13
C LYS A 283 20.81 -37.63 12.56
N ASN A 284 20.85 -38.96 12.51
CA ASN A 284 20.01 -39.96 13.19
C ASN A 284 18.52 -39.67 13.54
N ASN A 285 17.70 -40.63 13.10
CA ASN A 285 16.44 -41.13 13.67
C ASN A 285 16.09 -40.66 15.09
N LYS A 286 15.21 -39.64 15.21
CA LYS A 286 14.17 -39.48 16.25
C LYS A 286 13.50 -38.10 16.13
N LYS A 287 12.62 -37.92 15.14
CA LYS A 287 11.47 -36.99 15.12
C LYS A 287 10.74 -37.17 13.78
N LYS A 288 9.76 -38.07 13.76
CA LYS A 288 9.08 -38.54 12.54
C LYS A 288 7.98 -37.60 12.03
N GLU A 289 7.60 -36.58 12.80
CA GLU A 289 6.43 -35.74 12.48
C GLU A 289 6.72 -34.50 11.63
N SER A 290 7.99 -34.16 11.36
CA SER A 290 8.36 -32.95 10.58
C SER A 290 9.27 -33.20 9.38
N SER A 291 9.56 -34.45 9.03
CA SER A 291 10.35 -34.79 7.84
C SER A 291 9.48 -34.80 6.59
N LEU A 292 9.96 -34.20 5.49
CA LEU A 292 9.28 -34.30 4.19
C LEU A 292 9.21 -35.76 3.74
N THR A 293 8.08 -36.15 3.15
CA THR A 293 7.95 -37.42 2.45
C THR A 293 8.78 -37.43 1.16
N GLY A 294 9.11 -38.62 0.65
CA GLY A 294 9.86 -38.74 -0.61
C GLY A 294 9.15 -38.06 -1.79
N GLU A 295 7.82 -38.17 -1.84
CA GLU A 295 6.99 -37.51 -2.86
C GLU A 295 7.04 -35.98 -2.76
N GLU A 296 6.96 -35.44 -1.54
CA GLU A 296 7.08 -34.00 -1.30
C GLU A 296 8.46 -33.47 -1.71
N ILE A 297 9.54 -34.19 -1.43
CA ILE A 297 10.88 -33.80 -1.86
C ILE A 297 10.95 -33.69 -3.39
N VAL A 298 10.45 -34.69 -4.11
CA VAL A 298 10.43 -34.67 -5.58
C VAL A 298 9.56 -33.53 -6.09
N LYS A 299 8.42 -33.25 -5.46
CA LYS A 299 7.55 -32.12 -5.80
C LYS A 299 8.30 -30.79 -5.61
N TYR A 300 8.91 -30.55 -4.45
CA TYR A 300 9.61 -29.30 -4.17
C TYR A 300 10.85 -29.11 -5.05
N GLN A 301 11.59 -30.17 -5.39
CA GLN A 301 12.69 -30.11 -6.35
C GLN A 301 12.23 -29.68 -7.75
N LYS A 302 11.08 -30.18 -8.21
CA LYS A 302 10.49 -29.75 -9.50
C LYS A 302 10.10 -28.28 -9.47
N ILE A 303 9.43 -27.83 -8.40
CA ILE A 303 9.04 -26.42 -8.25
C ILE A 303 10.27 -25.52 -8.18
N HIS A 304 11.29 -25.92 -7.42
CA HIS A 304 12.57 -25.20 -7.33
C HIS A 304 13.20 -24.99 -8.71
N LYS A 305 13.26 -26.04 -9.54
CA LYS A 305 13.77 -25.94 -10.92
C LYS A 305 12.94 -24.99 -11.79
N ILE A 306 11.62 -24.98 -11.64
CA ILE A 306 10.74 -24.05 -12.36
C ILE A 306 11.05 -22.61 -11.94
N CYS A 307 11.11 -22.33 -10.63
CA CYS A 307 11.43 -20.99 -10.13
C CYS A 307 12.80 -20.52 -10.62
N HIS A 308 13.81 -21.39 -10.57
CA HIS A 308 15.16 -21.08 -11.03
C HIS A 308 15.19 -20.68 -12.51
N ASN A 309 14.61 -21.51 -13.38
CA ASN A 309 14.51 -21.21 -14.81
C ASN A 309 13.74 -19.90 -15.08
N LYS A 310 12.66 -19.65 -14.33
CA LYS A 310 11.84 -18.45 -14.49
C LYS A 310 12.58 -17.18 -14.06
N LEU A 311 13.36 -17.25 -13.00
CA LEU A 311 14.20 -16.12 -12.56
C LEU A 311 15.28 -15.79 -13.59
N HIS A 312 15.92 -16.79 -14.19
CA HIS A 312 16.84 -16.58 -15.32
C HIS A 312 16.12 -15.96 -16.52
N GLU A 313 14.94 -16.47 -16.89
CA GLU A 313 14.12 -15.89 -17.96
C GLU A 313 13.80 -14.40 -17.70
N ILE A 314 13.42 -14.05 -16.47
CA ILE A 314 13.11 -12.66 -16.09
C ILE A 314 14.34 -11.75 -16.28
N VAL A 315 15.53 -12.23 -15.94
CA VAL A 315 16.79 -11.48 -16.10
C VAL A 315 17.17 -11.34 -17.57
N GLU A 316 17.13 -12.43 -18.34
CA GLU A 316 17.50 -12.45 -19.76
C GLU A 316 16.59 -11.56 -20.60
N LYS A 317 15.27 -11.66 -20.37
CA LYS A 317 14.25 -10.92 -21.14
C LYS A 317 13.90 -9.56 -20.55
N GLN A 318 14.55 -9.14 -19.47
CA GLN A 318 14.31 -7.85 -18.80
C GLN A 318 12.82 -7.62 -18.45
N MET A 319 12.18 -8.62 -17.87
CA MET A 319 10.71 -8.63 -17.67
C MET A 319 10.23 -7.76 -16.49
N THR A 320 11.15 -7.16 -15.74
CA THR A 320 10.85 -6.27 -14.60
C THR A 320 11.80 -5.06 -14.60
N ASN A 321 11.64 -4.14 -13.65
CA ASN A 321 12.48 -2.95 -13.55
C ASN A 321 13.94 -3.31 -13.23
N ALA A 322 14.86 -2.42 -13.62
CA ALA A 322 16.30 -2.65 -13.45
C ALA A 322 16.72 -2.95 -12.00
N SER A 323 16.12 -2.26 -11.02
CA SER A 323 16.41 -2.49 -9.60
C SER A 323 16.06 -3.90 -9.15
N ASP A 324 14.93 -4.43 -9.61
CA ASP A 324 14.51 -5.79 -9.26
C ASP A 324 15.34 -6.83 -10.02
N ILE A 325 15.77 -6.54 -11.24
CA ILE A 325 16.70 -7.42 -11.99
C ILE A 325 18.02 -7.58 -11.23
N ASP A 326 18.57 -6.49 -10.69
CA ASP A 326 19.82 -6.54 -9.93
C ASP A 326 19.66 -7.37 -8.65
N LYS A 327 18.51 -7.25 -7.96
CA LYS A 327 18.18 -8.10 -6.80
C LYS A 327 18.04 -9.57 -7.18
N ILE A 328 17.41 -9.89 -8.31
CA ILE A 328 17.27 -11.27 -8.79
C ILE A 328 18.64 -11.88 -9.09
N LYS A 329 19.52 -11.14 -9.77
CA LYS A 329 20.90 -11.57 -10.05
C LYS A 329 21.66 -11.87 -8.76
N TYR A 330 21.53 -11.01 -7.76
CA TYR A 330 22.14 -11.22 -6.45
C TYR A 330 21.63 -12.51 -5.77
N ILE A 331 20.32 -12.76 -5.83
CA ILE A 331 19.72 -13.99 -5.28
C ILE A 331 20.25 -15.22 -6.01
N LEU A 332 20.24 -15.23 -7.35
CA LEU A 332 20.75 -16.35 -8.14
C LEU A 332 22.23 -16.62 -7.84
N GLN A 333 23.07 -15.59 -7.82
CA GLN A 333 24.49 -15.72 -7.50
C GLN A 333 24.72 -16.34 -6.11
N LYS A 334 23.92 -15.95 -5.11
CA LYS A 334 24.04 -16.45 -3.74
C LYS A 334 23.73 -17.94 -3.61
N TYR A 335 22.83 -18.48 -4.44
CA TYR A 335 22.33 -19.85 -4.30
C TYR A 335 22.77 -20.81 -5.42
N ASP A 336 23.39 -20.30 -6.50
CA ASP A 336 24.02 -21.10 -7.56
C ASP A 336 25.50 -21.44 -7.24
N SER A 337 26.05 -20.88 -6.15
CA SER A 337 27.40 -21.18 -5.62
C SER A 337 27.35 -22.35 -4.63
#